data_AF-A0A7C0USJ8-F1
#
_entry.id   AF-A0A7C0USJ8-F1
#
_cell.length_a   1.000
_cell.length_b   1.000
_cell.length_c   1.000
_cell.angle_alpha   90.00
_cell.angle_beta   90.00
_cell.angle_gamma   90.00
#
_symmetry.space_group_name_H-M   'P 1'
#
loop_
_entity.id
_entity.type
_entity.pdbx_description
1 polymer ?
#
loop_
_entity_poly.entity_id
_entity_poly.type
_entity_poly.pdbx_seq_one_letter_code
_entity_poly.pdbx_strand_id
1 'polypeptide(L)'
;DFYITIVDPHRAGDEISYYPGEVNVRLADLIIVNKVDTASKESIEKVEENVRRINPEAKILRAESPVTMEGEDIAGKKALVIEDGPTLTHGGMKFGAGIVAAKNAGVEIIDPRPYAEGSIKKAFEKYPHLKDVLPALGYGEKQIEELEKTINRAECDVVISATPINIQRVVNVNKPIVRVKYGMGEEAAKRLEEILTSKF
;
A
#
# COMPACT_ATOMS: atom_id res chain seq x y z
N ASP A 1 -14.67 17.53 18.32
CA ASP A 1 -14.23 16.47 17.39
C ASP A 1 -13.57 17.08 16.16
N PHE A 2 -12.66 16.33 15.53
CA PHE A 2 -11.97 16.73 14.30
C PHE A 2 -11.88 15.53 13.37
N TYR A 3 -12.50 15.61 12.20
CA TYR A 3 -12.59 14.49 11.26
C TYR A 3 -11.55 14.65 10.14
N ILE A 4 -10.65 13.66 10.02
CA ILE A 4 -9.62 13.63 8.99
C ILE A 4 -9.94 12.53 7.98
N THR A 5 -9.96 12.88 6.70
CA THR A 5 -10.14 11.93 5.60
C THR A 5 -8.91 11.94 4.70
N ILE A 6 -8.47 10.76 4.26
CA ILE A 6 -7.36 10.62 3.31
C ILE A 6 -7.95 10.25 1.95
N VAL A 7 -7.50 10.94 0.89
CA VAL A 7 -7.85 10.66 -0.50
C VAL A 7 -6.58 10.31 -1.30
N ASP A 8 -6.69 9.38 -2.24
CA ASP A 8 -5.57 8.86 -3.04
C ASP A 8 -5.75 9.22 -4.53
N PRO A 9 -4.93 10.13 -5.08
CA PRO A 9 -5.00 10.51 -6.50
C PRO A 9 -4.74 9.36 -7.48
N HIS A 10 -4.09 8.25 -7.07
CA HIS A 10 -3.98 7.07 -7.93
C HIS A 10 -5.34 6.41 -8.21
N ARG A 11 -6.38 6.82 -7.48
CA ARG A 11 -7.76 6.37 -7.61
C ARG A 11 -8.71 7.56 -7.79
N ALA A 12 -8.28 8.59 -8.54
CA ALA A 12 -9.05 9.82 -8.73
C ALA A 12 -10.49 9.56 -9.24
N GLY A 13 -11.47 9.91 -8.41
CA GLY A 13 -12.89 9.65 -8.58
C GLY A 13 -13.48 8.74 -7.50
N ASP A 14 -12.68 7.92 -6.83
CA ASP A 14 -13.17 7.02 -5.76
C ASP A 14 -13.65 7.80 -4.54
N GLU A 15 -13.12 9.01 -4.32
CA GLU A 15 -13.55 9.93 -3.26
C GLU A 15 -15.01 10.38 -3.40
N ILE A 16 -15.64 10.17 -4.56
CA ILE A 16 -17.06 10.45 -4.80
C ILE A 16 -17.85 9.26 -5.34
N SER A 17 -17.20 8.20 -5.86
CA SER A 17 -17.89 7.10 -6.53
C SER A 17 -17.80 5.76 -5.79
N TYR A 18 -16.89 5.63 -4.83
CA TYR A 18 -16.68 4.38 -4.10
C TYR A 18 -17.10 4.54 -2.63
N TYR A 19 -18.13 3.82 -2.18
CA TYR A 19 -18.59 3.91 -0.79
C TYR A 19 -17.55 3.35 0.20
N PRO A 20 -17.26 4.01 1.34
CA PRO A 20 -17.90 5.22 1.90
C PRO A 20 -17.17 6.55 1.59
N GLY A 21 -16.43 6.64 0.47
CA GLY A 21 -15.61 7.78 0.08
C GLY A 21 -16.32 9.13 0.17
N GLU A 22 -17.46 9.29 -0.51
CA GLU A 22 -18.19 10.57 -0.51
C GLU A 22 -18.61 10.98 0.90
N VAL A 23 -19.05 10.03 1.73
CA VAL A 23 -19.45 10.28 3.12
C VAL A 23 -18.26 10.79 3.92
N ASN A 24 -17.10 10.13 3.80
CA ASN A 24 -15.88 10.54 4.49
C ASN A 24 -15.42 11.94 4.05
N VAL A 25 -15.51 12.27 2.76
CA VAL A 25 -15.15 13.60 2.27
C VAL A 25 -16.11 14.67 2.80
N ARG A 26 -17.42 14.41 2.82
CA ARG A 26 -18.42 15.37 3.33
C ARG A 26 -18.29 15.65 4.82
N LEU A 27 -17.86 14.67 5.61
CA LEU A 27 -17.70 14.82 7.06
C LEU A 27 -16.37 15.45 7.48
N ALA A 28 -15.37 15.49 6.59
CA ALA A 28 -14.02 15.89 6.93
C ALA A 28 -13.90 17.38 7.28
N ASP A 29 -13.20 17.68 8.38
CA ASP A 29 -12.62 19.00 8.65
C ASP A 29 -11.32 19.22 7.86
N LEU A 30 -10.56 18.13 7.68
CA LEU A 30 -9.28 18.11 6.97
C LEU A 30 -9.22 16.91 6.02
N ILE A 31 -8.83 17.19 4.79
CA ILE A 31 -8.62 16.20 3.74
C ILE A 31 -7.13 16.17 3.40
N ILE A 32 -6.52 15.00 3.58
CA ILE A 32 -5.14 14.75 3.19
C ILE A 32 -5.15 14.13 1.80
N VAL A 33 -4.65 14.87 0.82
CA VAL A 33 -4.40 14.36 -0.53
C VAL A 33 -3.04 13.69 -0.49
N ASN A 34 -3.01 12.36 -0.41
CA ASN A 34 -1.80 11.58 -0.16
C ASN A 34 -1.08 11.20 -1.48
N LYS A 35 0.16 10.71 -1.39
CA LYS A 35 0.96 10.19 -2.52
C LYS A 35 1.18 11.20 -3.66
N VAL A 36 1.20 12.49 -3.34
CA VAL A 36 1.38 13.55 -4.35
C VAL A 36 2.76 13.50 -5.04
N ASP A 37 3.71 12.82 -4.42
CA ASP A 37 5.06 12.55 -4.94
C ASP A 37 5.08 11.53 -6.09
N THR A 38 4.06 10.66 -6.20
CA THR A 38 4.01 9.61 -7.23
C THR A 38 2.80 9.74 -8.16
N ALA A 39 1.80 10.53 -7.79
CA ALA A 39 0.62 10.75 -8.61
C ALA A 39 0.85 11.77 -9.73
N SER A 40 0.06 11.66 -10.79
CA SER A 40 0.06 12.67 -11.85
C SER A 40 -0.55 13.99 -11.34
N LYS A 41 -0.09 15.12 -11.90
CA LYS A 41 -0.66 16.44 -11.59
C LYS A 41 -2.16 16.50 -11.89
N GLU A 42 -2.59 15.93 -13.00
CA GLU A 42 -4.00 15.87 -13.41
C GLU A 42 -4.85 15.09 -12.39
N SER A 43 -4.35 13.95 -11.91
CA SER A 43 -5.02 13.16 -10.89
C SER A 43 -5.20 13.92 -9.57
N ILE A 44 -4.16 14.67 -9.15
CA ILE A 44 -4.20 15.47 -7.93
C ILE A 44 -5.24 16.58 -8.07
N GLU A 45 -5.20 17.32 -9.17
CA GLU A 45 -6.14 18.41 -9.45
C GLU A 45 -7.58 17.91 -9.50
N LYS A 46 -7.83 16.79 -10.18
CA LYS A 46 -9.16 16.17 -10.26
C LYS A 46 -9.73 15.81 -8.88
N VAL A 47 -8.91 15.22 -8.00
CA VAL A 47 -9.36 14.89 -6.64
C VAL A 47 -9.66 16.15 -5.84
N GLU A 48 -8.81 17.18 -5.92
CA GLU A 48 -9.04 18.44 -5.22
C GLU A 48 -10.30 19.17 -5.71
N GLU A 49 -10.55 19.17 -7.03
CA GLU A 49 -11.78 19.71 -7.62
C GLU A 49 -13.03 18.97 -7.12
N ASN A 50 -12.99 17.63 -7.13
CA ASN A 50 -14.09 16.81 -6.64
C ASN A 50 -14.36 17.07 -5.15
N VAL A 51 -13.31 17.09 -4.33
CA VAL A 51 -13.37 17.39 -2.90
C VAL A 51 -13.97 18.77 -2.67
N ARG A 52 -13.44 19.82 -3.32
CA ARG A 52 -13.94 21.20 -3.17
C ARG A 52 -15.40 21.34 -3.57
N ARG A 53 -15.84 20.60 -4.58
CA ARG A 53 -17.24 20.61 -5.03
C ARG A 53 -18.20 20.07 -3.96
N ILE A 54 -17.81 19.06 -3.19
CA ILE A 54 -18.71 18.39 -2.23
C ILE A 54 -18.49 18.79 -0.77
N ASN A 55 -17.31 19.31 -0.43
CA ASN A 55 -16.98 19.87 0.87
C ASN A 55 -16.06 21.10 0.70
N PRO A 56 -16.64 22.29 0.43
CA PRO A 56 -15.87 23.51 0.19
C PRO A 56 -15.11 23.99 1.43
N GLU A 57 -15.60 23.68 2.64
CA GLU A 57 -15.07 24.16 3.92
C GLU A 57 -13.89 23.34 4.44
N ALA A 58 -13.70 22.11 3.96
CA ALA A 58 -12.58 21.28 4.38
C ALA A 58 -11.23 21.95 4.06
N LYS A 59 -10.32 21.89 5.04
CA LYS A 59 -8.90 22.17 4.79
C LYS A 59 -8.34 21.06 3.91
N ILE A 60 -7.43 21.41 3.00
CA ILE A 60 -6.74 20.44 2.14
C ILE A 60 -5.24 20.49 2.47
N LEU A 61 -4.67 19.32 2.74
CA LEU A 61 -3.24 19.13 2.96
C LEU A 61 -2.71 18.13 1.92
N ARG A 62 -1.81 18.59 1.04
CA ARG A 62 -1.04 17.70 0.18
C ARG A 62 0.04 17.01 1.01
N ALA A 63 0.15 15.70 0.87
CA ALA A 63 1.13 14.89 1.57
C ALA A 63 1.82 13.92 0.63
N GLU A 64 3.16 13.91 0.70
CA GLU A 64 3.95 12.82 0.13
C GLU A 64 3.75 11.57 0.98
N SER A 65 3.80 10.40 0.34
CA SER A 65 3.76 9.11 1.04
C SER A 65 5.01 8.28 0.72
N PRO A 66 6.17 8.68 1.26
CA PRO A 66 7.41 7.98 0.97
C PRO A 66 7.32 6.53 1.46
N VAL A 67 7.90 5.64 0.67
CA VAL A 67 8.04 4.24 1.03
C VAL A 67 9.37 4.03 1.72
N THR A 68 9.34 3.52 2.94
CA THR A 68 10.54 3.22 3.73
C THR A 68 10.75 1.71 3.82
N MET A 69 12.01 1.30 3.72
CA MET A 69 12.43 -0.08 3.80
C MET A 69 13.31 -0.25 5.05
N GLU A 70 12.94 -1.18 5.94
CA GLU A 70 13.69 -1.48 7.17
C GLU A 70 14.79 -2.51 6.87
N GLY A 71 16.04 -2.18 7.19
CA GLY A 71 17.17 -3.11 7.11
C GLY A 71 18.31 -2.63 6.22
N GLU A 72 19.13 -3.58 5.78
CA GLU A 72 20.30 -3.35 4.93
C GLU A 72 19.93 -3.19 3.45
N ASP A 73 20.87 -2.64 2.67
CA ASP A 73 20.73 -2.53 1.22
C ASP A 73 20.62 -3.91 0.57
N ILE A 74 19.64 -4.03 -0.33
CA ILE A 74 19.32 -5.26 -1.07
C ILE A 74 19.44 -5.06 -2.58
N ALA A 75 20.07 -3.96 -3.04
CA ALA A 75 20.30 -3.69 -4.45
C ALA A 75 20.96 -4.88 -5.17
N GLY A 76 20.46 -5.20 -6.37
CA GLY A 76 20.95 -6.31 -7.19
C GLY A 76 20.53 -7.71 -6.73
N LYS A 77 19.81 -7.86 -5.61
CA LYS A 77 19.22 -9.14 -5.18
C LYS A 77 17.93 -9.46 -5.94
N LYS A 78 17.53 -10.72 -5.91
CA LYS A 78 16.21 -11.19 -6.34
C LYS A 78 15.24 -11.18 -5.17
N ALA A 79 14.07 -10.58 -5.34
CA ALA A 79 13.09 -10.45 -4.28
C ALA A 79 11.71 -11.01 -4.64
N LEU A 80 11.14 -11.74 -3.69
CA LEU A 80 9.71 -12.02 -3.64
C LEU A 80 9.01 -10.88 -2.90
N VAL A 81 8.06 -10.21 -3.56
CA VAL A 81 7.30 -9.11 -2.95
C VAL A 81 5.94 -9.59 -2.46
N ILE A 82 5.63 -9.31 -1.20
CA ILE A 82 4.37 -9.63 -0.53
C ILE A 82 3.67 -8.34 -0.15
N GLU A 83 2.40 -8.20 -0.54
CA GLU A 83 1.60 -6.99 -0.27
C GLU A 83 0.28 -7.32 0.43
N ASP A 84 -0.41 -6.27 0.84
CA ASP A 84 -1.78 -6.32 1.35
C ASP A 84 -2.76 -6.96 0.34
N GLY A 85 -3.30 -8.12 0.71
CA GLY A 85 -4.23 -8.88 -0.13
C GLY A 85 -5.51 -8.13 -0.48
N PRO A 86 -6.26 -7.54 0.48
CA PRO A 86 -7.47 -6.77 0.18
C PRO A 86 -7.26 -5.66 -0.85
N THR A 87 -6.17 -4.88 -0.71
CA THR A 87 -5.79 -3.82 -1.66
C THR A 87 -5.57 -4.36 -3.08
N LEU A 88 -4.85 -5.47 -3.20
CA LEU A 88 -4.53 -6.08 -4.49
C LEU A 88 -5.72 -6.81 -5.13
N THR A 89 -6.58 -7.41 -4.32
CA THR A 89 -7.66 -8.28 -4.81
C THR A 89 -8.91 -7.47 -5.10
N HIS A 90 -9.74 -7.23 -4.09
CA HIS A 90 -11.00 -6.50 -4.24
C HIS A 90 -10.79 -5.00 -4.43
N GLY A 91 -9.67 -4.45 -3.95
CA GLY A 91 -9.26 -3.07 -4.18
C GLY A 91 -8.74 -2.79 -5.60
N GLY A 92 -8.48 -3.83 -6.40
CA GLY A 92 -8.13 -3.70 -7.82
C GLY A 92 -6.74 -3.14 -8.13
N MET A 93 -5.90 -2.89 -7.12
CA MET A 93 -4.53 -2.41 -7.36
C MET A 93 -3.66 -3.51 -7.96
N LYS A 94 -2.78 -3.13 -8.91
CA LYS A 94 -1.82 -4.04 -9.53
C LYS A 94 -0.55 -4.24 -8.70
N PHE A 95 -0.21 -3.25 -7.88
CA PHE A 95 0.97 -3.23 -7.04
C PHE A 95 0.76 -2.25 -5.86
N GLY A 96 1.60 -2.35 -4.83
CA GLY A 96 1.57 -1.48 -3.66
C GLY A 96 2.97 -0.99 -3.26
N ALA A 97 3.20 -0.86 -1.95
CA ALA A 97 4.41 -0.25 -1.40
C ALA A 97 5.66 -1.08 -1.69
N GLY A 98 5.56 -2.40 -1.58
CA GLY A 98 6.67 -3.33 -1.76
C GLY A 98 7.26 -3.27 -3.16
N ILE A 99 6.41 -3.18 -4.18
CA ILE A 99 6.86 -3.04 -5.58
C ILE A 99 7.53 -1.68 -5.81
N VAL A 100 6.98 -0.60 -5.24
CA VAL A 100 7.59 0.74 -5.32
C VAL A 100 8.97 0.73 -4.64
N ALA A 101 9.08 0.14 -3.44
CA ALA A 101 10.33 0.04 -2.71
C ALA A 101 11.38 -0.79 -3.47
N ALA A 102 10.98 -1.95 -4.00
CA ALA A 102 11.87 -2.83 -4.76
C ALA A 102 12.45 -2.12 -6.00
N LYS A 103 11.62 -1.36 -6.73
CA LYS A 103 12.06 -0.57 -7.89
C LYS A 103 13.05 0.51 -7.49
N ASN A 104 12.74 1.28 -6.44
CA ASN A 104 13.60 2.34 -5.95
C ASN A 104 14.97 1.81 -5.47
N ALA A 105 15.00 0.60 -4.92
CA ALA A 105 16.21 -0.07 -4.46
C ALA A 105 16.98 -0.84 -5.57
N GLY A 106 16.50 -0.86 -6.82
CA GLY A 106 17.17 -1.57 -7.90
C GLY A 106 17.20 -3.10 -7.72
N VAL A 107 16.10 -3.66 -7.21
CA VAL A 107 15.94 -5.09 -6.90
C VAL A 107 15.21 -5.80 -8.05
N GLU A 108 15.66 -7.01 -8.40
CA GLU A 108 14.97 -7.86 -9.38
C GLU A 108 13.75 -8.52 -8.73
N ILE A 109 12.55 -8.15 -9.16
CA ILE A 109 11.31 -8.75 -8.65
C ILE A 109 11.06 -10.07 -9.39
N ILE A 110 10.90 -11.17 -8.66
CA ILE A 110 10.59 -12.48 -9.24
C ILE A 110 9.08 -12.70 -9.37
N ASP A 111 8.68 -13.52 -10.34
CA ASP A 111 7.29 -13.95 -10.48
C ASP A 111 6.91 -14.92 -9.35
N PRO A 112 5.94 -14.60 -8.46
CA PRO A 112 5.51 -15.48 -7.37
C PRO A 112 4.67 -16.68 -7.84
N ARG A 113 4.05 -16.63 -9.02
CA ARG A 113 3.02 -17.58 -9.45
C ARG A 113 3.50 -19.04 -9.57
N PRO A 114 4.72 -19.34 -10.07
CA PRO A 114 5.24 -20.70 -10.11
C PRO A 114 5.38 -21.36 -8.74
N TYR A 115 5.48 -20.56 -7.67
CA TYR A 115 5.71 -21.02 -6.31
C TYR A 115 4.43 -21.08 -5.46
N ALA A 116 3.34 -20.48 -5.94
CA ALA A 116 2.09 -20.35 -5.20
C ALA A 116 1.40 -21.71 -4.95
N GLU A 117 0.91 -21.91 -3.73
CA GLU A 117 0.16 -23.09 -3.31
C GLU A 117 -1.27 -22.77 -2.85
N GLY A 118 -2.14 -23.78 -2.90
CA GLY A 118 -3.45 -23.75 -2.25
C GLY A 118 -4.30 -22.53 -2.56
N SER A 119 -4.67 -21.76 -1.52
CA SER A 119 -5.49 -20.55 -1.66
C SER A 119 -4.79 -19.43 -2.43
N ILE A 120 -3.46 -19.35 -2.36
CA ILE A 120 -2.65 -18.35 -3.08
C ILE A 120 -2.71 -18.60 -4.58
N LYS A 121 -2.54 -19.86 -5.01
CA LYS A 121 -2.67 -20.22 -6.42
C LYS A 121 -4.07 -19.88 -6.97
N LYS A 122 -5.11 -20.20 -6.20
CA LYS A 122 -6.50 -19.85 -6.54
C LYS A 122 -6.73 -18.34 -6.63
N ALA A 123 -6.04 -17.54 -5.82
CA ALA A 123 -6.14 -16.09 -5.93
C ALA A 123 -5.54 -15.57 -7.23
N PHE A 124 -4.40 -16.10 -7.69
CA PHE A 124 -3.85 -15.72 -9.01
C PHE A 124 -4.78 -16.11 -10.17
N GLU A 125 -5.48 -17.24 -10.06
CA GLU A 125 -6.51 -17.64 -11.04
C GLU A 125 -7.72 -16.68 -11.02
N LYS A 126 -8.17 -16.27 -9.81
CA LYS A 126 -9.31 -15.37 -9.62
C LYS A 126 -8.99 -13.90 -9.99
N TYR A 127 -7.74 -13.47 -9.78
CA TYR A 127 -7.27 -12.09 -9.94
C TYR A 127 -6.13 -12.03 -10.95
N PRO A 128 -6.42 -12.19 -12.26
CA PRO A 128 -5.41 -12.32 -13.31
C PRO A 128 -4.57 -11.06 -13.56
N HIS A 129 -4.96 -9.92 -12.97
CA HIS A 129 -4.17 -8.70 -13.00
C HIS A 129 -2.94 -8.76 -12.09
N LEU A 130 -2.90 -9.70 -11.13
CA LEU A 130 -1.75 -9.93 -10.26
C LEU A 130 -0.70 -10.76 -10.99
N LYS A 131 0.50 -10.18 -11.15
CA LYS A 131 1.61 -10.80 -11.88
C LYS A 131 2.87 -10.85 -11.05
N ASP A 132 3.33 -9.71 -10.58
CA ASP A 132 4.67 -9.55 -10.00
C ASP A 132 4.65 -9.53 -8.46
N VAL A 133 3.52 -9.88 -7.85
CA VAL A 133 3.28 -9.65 -6.43
C VAL A 133 2.43 -10.71 -5.78
N LEU A 134 2.84 -11.14 -4.59
CA LEU A 134 2.18 -12.17 -3.80
C LEU A 134 1.15 -11.53 -2.86
N PRO A 135 -0.17 -11.77 -3.02
CA PRO A 135 -1.16 -11.22 -2.10
C PRO A 135 -1.16 -12.00 -0.78
N ALA A 136 -1.13 -11.30 0.36
CA ALA A 136 -1.37 -11.91 1.67
C ALA A 136 -2.88 -12.15 1.88
N LEU A 137 -3.34 -13.40 1.81
CA LEU A 137 -4.77 -13.75 1.77
C LEU A 137 -5.42 -14.01 3.13
N GLY A 138 -4.68 -13.78 4.21
CA GLY A 138 -5.11 -14.06 5.57
C GLY A 138 -4.05 -14.86 6.34
N TYR A 139 -4.33 -15.08 7.62
CA TYR A 139 -3.39 -15.65 8.58
C TYR A 139 -4.01 -16.78 9.41
N GLY A 140 -4.97 -17.52 8.85
CA GLY A 140 -5.37 -18.80 9.43
C GLY A 140 -4.25 -19.83 9.27
N GLU A 141 -4.21 -20.87 10.11
CA GLU A 141 -3.12 -21.88 10.13
C GLU A 141 -2.77 -22.39 8.74
N LYS A 142 -3.77 -22.84 7.97
CA LYS A 142 -3.57 -23.30 6.59
C LYS A 142 -3.01 -22.23 5.66
N GLN A 143 -3.43 -20.97 5.80
CA GLN A 143 -2.94 -19.88 4.96
C GLN A 143 -1.51 -19.50 5.31
N ILE A 144 -1.15 -19.57 6.59
CA ILE A 144 0.23 -19.40 7.05
C ILE A 144 1.12 -20.49 6.46
N GLU A 145 0.71 -21.77 6.55
CA GLU A 145 1.46 -22.88 5.96
C GLU A 145 1.64 -22.73 4.43
N GLU A 146 0.58 -22.35 3.71
CA GLU A 146 0.64 -22.10 2.27
C GLU A 146 1.58 -20.92 1.93
N LEU A 147 1.56 -19.86 2.75
CA LEU A 147 2.44 -18.70 2.61
C LEU A 147 3.90 -19.07 2.87
N GLU A 148 4.18 -19.83 3.94
CA GLU A 148 5.52 -20.32 4.27
C GLU A 148 6.09 -21.20 3.16
N LYS A 149 5.31 -22.17 2.66
CA LYS A 149 5.73 -23.04 1.55
C LYS A 149 6.02 -22.23 0.29
N THR A 150 5.15 -21.27 -0.04
CA THR A 150 5.33 -20.39 -1.20
C THR A 150 6.62 -19.59 -1.07
N ILE A 151 6.87 -18.97 0.09
CA ILE A 151 8.09 -18.21 0.36
C ILE A 151 9.32 -19.11 0.30
N ASN A 152 9.29 -20.27 0.95
CA ASN A 152 10.44 -21.17 1.05
C ASN A 152 10.83 -21.78 -0.30
N ARG A 153 9.86 -22.01 -1.20
CA ARG A 153 10.08 -22.52 -2.57
C ARG A 153 10.53 -21.46 -3.57
N ALA A 154 10.22 -20.18 -3.31
CA ALA A 154 10.57 -19.09 -4.21
C ALA A 154 12.10 -19.00 -4.40
N GLU A 155 12.55 -18.84 -5.65
CA GLU A 155 13.97 -18.68 -5.98
C GLU A 155 14.36 -17.19 -5.89
N CYS A 156 14.46 -16.71 -4.66
CA CYS A 156 14.84 -15.33 -4.34
C CYS A 156 15.77 -15.27 -3.14
N ASP A 157 16.54 -14.19 -3.04
CA ASP A 157 17.50 -13.95 -1.96
C ASP A 157 16.83 -13.30 -0.74
N VAL A 158 15.75 -12.55 -0.95
CA VAL A 158 15.06 -11.78 0.09
C VAL A 158 13.56 -11.73 -0.16
N VAL A 159 12.79 -11.57 0.91
CA VAL A 159 11.36 -11.28 0.85
C VAL A 159 11.12 -9.83 1.24
N ILE A 160 10.47 -9.06 0.38
CA ILE A 160 10.00 -7.71 0.70
C ILE A 160 8.56 -7.83 1.16
N SER A 161 8.28 -7.49 2.41
CA SER A 161 6.94 -7.52 2.99
C SER A 161 6.40 -6.11 3.20
N ALA A 162 5.35 -5.78 2.45
CA ALA A 162 4.57 -4.54 2.53
C ALA A 162 3.17 -4.80 3.10
N THR A 163 3.01 -5.82 3.94
CA THR A 163 1.73 -6.12 4.60
C THR A 163 1.47 -5.17 5.78
N PRO A 164 0.19 -4.92 6.16
CA PRO A 164 -0.12 -4.07 7.31
C PRO A 164 0.45 -4.58 8.62
N ILE A 165 0.46 -5.91 8.83
CA ILE A 165 1.08 -6.54 9.99
C ILE A 165 2.55 -6.88 9.72
N ASN A 166 3.32 -7.10 10.78
CA ASN A 166 4.62 -7.75 10.63
C ASN A 166 4.43 -9.26 10.42
N ILE A 167 4.54 -9.75 9.17
CA ILE A 167 4.41 -11.19 8.88
C ILE A 167 5.47 -12.04 9.59
N GLN A 168 6.63 -11.49 9.95
CA GLN A 168 7.68 -12.22 10.69
C GLN A 168 7.20 -12.74 12.04
N ARG A 169 6.09 -12.22 12.56
CA ARG A 169 5.47 -12.69 13.82
C ARG A 169 4.63 -13.95 13.63
N VAL A 170 4.28 -14.30 12.40
CA VAL A 170 3.35 -15.38 12.08
C VAL A 170 3.91 -16.42 11.12
N VAL A 171 4.97 -16.10 10.36
CA VAL A 171 5.64 -17.05 9.45
C VAL A 171 7.03 -17.41 9.94
N ASN A 172 7.41 -18.67 9.75
CA ASN A 172 8.75 -19.20 9.93
C ASN A 172 9.33 -19.64 8.58
N VAL A 173 10.22 -18.82 8.02
CA VAL A 173 10.74 -19.00 6.65
C VAL A 173 12.26 -18.99 6.60
N ASN A 174 12.81 -19.59 5.56
CA ASN A 174 14.25 -19.75 5.36
C ASN A 174 14.91 -18.56 4.64
N LYS A 175 14.20 -17.44 4.47
CA LYS A 175 14.69 -16.25 3.77
C LYS A 175 14.62 -15.02 4.67
N PRO A 176 15.57 -14.07 4.54
CA PRO A 176 15.47 -12.79 5.21
C PRO A 176 14.21 -12.06 4.73
N ILE A 177 13.48 -11.45 5.68
CA ILE A 177 12.32 -10.60 5.39
C ILE A 177 12.70 -9.17 5.72
N VAL A 178 12.57 -8.31 4.71
CA VAL A 178 12.72 -6.87 4.78
C VAL A 178 11.34 -6.25 4.78
N ARG A 179 11.07 -5.36 5.74
CA ARG A 179 9.76 -4.73 5.87
C ARG A 179 9.72 -3.41 5.13
N VAL A 180 8.58 -3.18 4.49
CA VAL A 180 8.29 -1.95 3.78
C VAL A 180 7.02 -1.32 4.36
N LYS A 181 7.06 0.00 4.54
CA LYS A 181 5.92 0.77 5.04
C LYS A 181 5.75 2.04 4.23
N TYR A 182 4.50 2.50 4.12
CA TYR A 182 4.23 3.88 3.77
C TYR A 182 4.44 4.78 4.99
N GLY A 183 5.08 5.92 4.77
CA GLY A 183 5.13 7.03 5.70
C GLY A 183 4.32 8.22 5.20
N MET A 184 4.42 9.32 5.95
CA MET A 184 3.98 10.65 5.57
C MET A 184 5.23 11.53 5.46
N GLY A 185 5.32 12.35 4.41
CA GLY A 185 6.44 13.28 4.24
C GLY A 185 6.55 14.25 5.42
N GLU A 186 7.78 14.59 5.82
CA GLU A 186 8.05 15.37 7.03
C GLU A 186 7.37 16.74 7.03
N GLU A 187 7.35 17.43 5.89
CA GLU A 187 6.69 18.73 5.74
C GLU A 187 5.18 18.63 5.97
N ALA A 188 4.55 17.59 5.42
CA ALA A 188 3.13 17.37 5.61
C ALA A 188 2.81 16.96 7.06
N ALA A 189 3.67 16.16 7.69
CA ALA A 189 3.54 15.80 9.09
C ALA A 189 3.61 17.03 10.02
N LYS A 190 4.57 17.93 9.80
CA LYS A 190 4.68 19.20 10.54
C LYS A 190 3.44 20.07 10.38
N ARG A 191 2.96 20.24 9.14
CA ARG A 191 1.71 20.99 8.88
C ARG A 191 0.49 20.36 9.54
N LEU A 192 0.40 19.03 9.55
CA LEU A 192 -0.67 18.33 10.25
C LEU A 192 -0.60 18.62 11.76
N GLU A 193 0.59 18.55 12.35
CA GLU A 193 0.81 18.87 13.76
C GLU A 193 0.42 20.32 14.10
N GLU A 194 0.79 21.29 13.25
CA GLU A 194 0.39 22.70 13.39
C GLU A 194 -1.13 22.89 13.31
N ILE A 195 -1.80 22.21 12.38
CA ILE A 195 -3.26 22.26 12.23
C ILE A 195 -3.96 21.71 13.47
N LEU A 196 -3.43 20.62 14.04
CA LEU A 196 -4.00 19.98 15.22
C LEU A 196 -3.75 20.84 16.48
N THR A 197 -2.56 21.40 16.64
CA THR A 197 -2.18 22.21 17.82
C THR A 197 -2.78 23.60 17.80
N SER A 198 -3.09 24.17 16.63
CA SER A 198 -3.77 25.48 16.55
C SER A 198 -5.28 25.40 16.82
N LYS A 199 -5.87 24.20 16.77
CA LYS A 199 -7.32 23.99 16.95
C LYS A 199 -7.69 23.53 18.37
N PHE A 200 -6.73 23.02 19.15
CA PHE A 200 -6.89 22.50 20.52
C PHE A 200 -5.86 23.10 21.46
#